data_AF-A0A496L4D6-F1
#
_entry.id   AF-A0A496L4D6-F1
#
_cell.length_a   1.000
_cell.length_b   1.000
_cell.length_c   1.000
_cell.angle_alpha   90.00
_cell.angle_beta   90.00
_cell.angle_gamma   90.00
#
_symmetry.space_group_name_H-M   'P 1'
#
loop_
_entity.id
_entity.type
_entity.pdbx_description
1 polymer ?
#
loop_
_entity_poly.entity_id
_entity_poly.type
_entity_poly.pdbx_seq_one_letter_code
_entity_poly.pdbx_strand_id
1 'polypeptide(L)'
;MKSCFLVLFFVASLCLSAQETSKIELSTEEKREDFEMFLSIMKSFNPQLTLRKKITGFDLIEYIEKQRKAIDTVCTEEFILMLVDALRRCNDPHNTYITNDSMLDIFDKDTAKATKYENLMTAVDEYLTTVMKKEDRERMPLYLFYSGGEYYSIGKLAVADRLSGIVADSIPQGAKIISVGGEPIDSVLQRSWKLNFTNFSWDKVRHKPYWAVTTGEEVWGRHDDGAVDIVYEYKGEIRKFIYKLTDGKETRLAGGAYFFNDWSVGYVDYFPESKLLYIRLPQMANKDFYLKEIIAKGTGKPIGKVVIDIRNNPGGADGVWMGILKTLI
;
A
#
# COMPACT_ATOMS: atom_id res chain seq x y z
N MET A 1 -53.17 9.67 49.22
CA MET A 1 -51.95 10.49 49.09
C MET A 1 -50.78 9.57 48.84
N LYS A 2 -50.00 9.85 47.77
CA LYS A 2 -48.62 9.36 47.47
C LYS A 2 -48.53 7.85 47.17
N SER A 3 -48.46 7.43 45.91
CA SER A 3 -47.26 7.37 45.03
C SER A 3 -46.15 6.44 45.55
N CYS A 4 -45.83 5.42 44.73
CA CYS A 4 -44.54 4.74 44.50
C CYS A 4 -44.89 3.43 43.76
N PHE A 5 -44.82 3.25 42.43
CA PHE A 5 -43.80 3.65 41.45
C PHE A 5 -42.37 3.38 41.92
N LEU A 6 -42.06 2.14 42.31
CA LEU A 6 -40.68 1.65 42.44
C LEU A 6 -40.63 0.12 42.64
N VAL A 7 -41.09 -0.65 41.65
CA VAL A 7 -40.83 -2.12 41.59
C VAL A 7 -40.15 -2.52 40.27
N LEU A 8 -39.66 -1.53 39.50
CA LEU A 8 -39.06 -1.76 38.18
C LEU A 8 -37.60 -1.30 38.08
N PHE A 9 -36.85 -1.32 39.19
CA PHE A 9 -35.47 -0.80 39.22
C PHE A 9 -34.42 -1.67 39.92
N PHE A 10 -34.68 -2.96 40.17
CA PHE A 10 -33.70 -3.79 40.89
C PHE A 10 -33.35 -5.16 40.28
N VAL A 11 -33.75 -5.43 39.03
CA VAL A 11 -33.24 -6.61 38.28
C VAL A 11 -32.71 -6.22 36.89
N ALA A 12 -32.78 -4.95 36.51
CA ALA A 12 -32.12 -4.41 35.30
C ALA A 12 -30.66 -3.99 35.53
N SER A 13 -30.11 -4.20 36.74
CA SER A 13 -28.75 -3.79 37.12
C SER A 13 -27.72 -4.93 37.03
N LEU A 14 -28.11 -6.12 36.54
CA LEU A 14 -27.24 -7.29 36.39
C LEU A 14 -27.03 -7.75 34.94
N CYS A 15 -27.54 -7.01 33.94
CA CYS A 15 -27.28 -7.25 32.52
C CYS A 15 -26.50 -6.12 31.84
N LEU A 16 -25.90 -5.22 32.63
CA LEU A 16 -24.83 -4.33 32.19
C LEU A 16 -23.54 -4.75 32.89
N SER A 17 -23.19 -6.04 32.82
CA SER A 17 -21.77 -6.31 32.60
C SER A 17 -21.50 -5.64 31.27
N ALA A 18 -20.76 -4.53 31.31
CA ALA A 18 -19.95 -4.16 30.17
C ALA A 18 -19.40 -5.48 29.61
N GLN A 19 -19.69 -5.80 28.35
CA GLN A 19 -18.69 -6.53 27.60
C GLN A 19 -17.48 -5.59 27.66
N GLU A 20 -16.68 -5.72 28.72
CA GLU A 20 -15.26 -5.62 28.56
C GLU A 20 -15.00 -6.55 27.39
N THR A 21 -14.82 -5.97 26.21
CA THR A 21 -14.15 -6.62 25.11
C THR A 21 -12.82 -7.03 25.68
N SER A 22 -12.77 -8.22 26.29
CA SER A 22 -11.57 -8.72 26.93
C SER A 22 -10.51 -8.72 25.85
N LYS A 23 -9.46 -7.93 26.10
CA LYS A 23 -8.32 -7.85 25.20
C LYS A 23 -7.88 -9.28 24.90
N ILE A 24 -7.86 -9.65 23.63
CA ILE A 24 -7.48 -11.01 23.22
C ILE A 24 -5.99 -11.15 23.49
N GLU A 25 -5.64 -11.84 24.57
CA GLU A 25 -4.25 -12.09 24.94
C GLU A 25 -3.89 -13.55 24.63
N LEU A 26 -2.86 -13.75 23.81
CA LEU A 26 -2.33 -15.07 23.49
C LEU A 26 -1.36 -15.48 24.61
N SER A 27 -1.49 -16.73 25.05
CA SER A 27 -0.50 -17.34 25.94
C SER A 27 0.85 -17.49 25.24
N THR A 28 1.92 -17.64 26.03
CA THR A 28 3.26 -17.90 25.49
C THR A 28 3.32 -19.18 24.66
N GLU A 29 2.56 -20.21 25.04
CA GLU A 29 2.53 -21.47 24.28
C GLU A 29 1.83 -21.29 22.93
N GLU A 30 0.67 -20.62 22.89
CA GLU A 30 -0.02 -20.29 21.64
C GLU A 30 0.88 -19.49 20.70
N LYS A 31 1.60 -18.47 21.21
CA LYS A 31 2.56 -17.69 20.39
C LYS A 31 3.67 -18.58 19.81
N ARG A 32 4.18 -19.55 20.56
CA ARG A 32 5.22 -20.47 20.08
C ARG A 32 4.68 -21.43 19.02
N GLU A 33 3.52 -22.02 19.26
CA GLU A 33 2.84 -22.91 18.31
C GLU A 33 2.53 -22.19 16.99
N ASP A 34 1.94 -21.00 17.07
CA ASP A 34 1.62 -20.16 15.91
C ASP A 34 2.88 -19.76 15.14
N PHE A 35 3.98 -19.45 15.84
CA PHE A 35 5.25 -19.12 15.20
C PHE A 35 5.85 -20.32 14.46
N GLU A 36 5.83 -21.52 15.04
CA GLU A 36 6.30 -22.72 14.34
C GLU A 36 5.46 -23.03 13.11
N MET A 37 4.14 -22.91 13.24
CA MET A 37 3.23 -23.09 12.11
C MET A 37 3.53 -22.08 11.00
N PHE A 38 3.68 -20.81 11.34
CA PHE A 38 4.05 -19.75 10.40
C PHE A 38 5.38 -20.04 9.69
N LEU A 39 6.43 -20.38 10.46
CA LEU A 39 7.74 -20.70 9.90
C LEU A 39 7.69 -21.92 8.97
N SER A 40 6.92 -22.95 9.34
CA SER A 40 6.71 -24.14 8.51
C SER A 40 6.03 -23.80 7.19
N ILE A 41 4.95 -23.01 7.22
CA ILE A 41 4.25 -22.54 6.02
C ILE A 41 5.20 -21.74 5.12
N MET A 42 5.94 -20.80 5.71
CA MET A 42 6.90 -19.96 4.99
C MET A 42 7.96 -20.80 4.27
N LYS A 43 8.55 -21.79 4.95
CA LYS A 43 9.54 -22.71 4.36
C LYS A 43 8.97 -23.57 3.23
N SER A 44 7.70 -23.95 3.34
CA SER A 44 7.07 -24.92 2.44
C SER A 44 6.46 -24.28 1.18
N PHE A 45 5.89 -23.08 1.30
CA PHE A 45 5.03 -22.52 0.27
C PHE A 45 5.55 -21.24 -0.38
N ASN A 46 6.51 -20.52 0.20
CA ASN A 46 6.96 -19.27 -0.40
C ASN A 46 7.96 -19.54 -1.55
N PRO A 47 7.57 -19.32 -2.82
CA PRO A 47 8.41 -19.70 -3.97
C PRO A 47 9.59 -18.74 -4.17
N GLN A 48 9.63 -17.61 -3.46
CA GLN A 48 10.59 -16.54 -3.69
C GLN A 48 11.82 -16.59 -2.79
N LEU A 49 11.82 -17.41 -1.73
CA LEU A 49 12.89 -17.44 -0.71
C LEU A 49 14.29 -17.56 -1.31
N THR A 50 14.51 -18.59 -2.12
CA THR A 50 15.82 -18.88 -2.72
C THR A 50 16.26 -17.80 -3.69
N LEU A 51 15.37 -17.39 -4.60
CA LEU A 51 15.69 -16.39 -5.63
C LEU A 51 15.98 -15.03 -4.98
N ARG A 52 15.18 -14.65 -3.98
CA ARG A 52 15.36 -13.38 -3.28
C ARG A 52 16.67 -13.32 -2.52
N LYS A 53 17.02 -14.38 -1.78
CA LYS A 53 18.32 -14.45 -1.09
C LYS A 53 19.47 -14.26 -2.09
N LYS A 54 19.38 -14.88 -3.26
CA LYS A 54 20.38 -14.72 -4.33
C LYS A 54 20.47 -13.31 -4.90
N ILE A 55 19.34 -12.63 -5.09
CA ILE A 55 19.29 -11.29 -5.71
C ILE A 55 19.66 -10.18 -4.71
N THR A 56 19.16 -10.29 -3.47
CA THR A 56 19.21 -9.20 -2.47
C THR A 56 20.20 -9.45 -1.34
N GLY A 57 20.70 -10.69 -1.19
CA GLY A 57 21.48 -11.12 -0.03
C GLY A 57 20.66 -11.31 1.25
N PHE A 58 19.37 -10.96 1.25
CA PHE A 58 18.52 -11.07 2.43
C PHE A 58 17.95 -12.48 2.59
N ASP A 59 18.31 -13.14 3.68
CA ASP A 59 17.73 -14.44 4.07
C ASP A 59 16.53 -14.23 5.00
N LEU A 60 15.33 -14.39 4.43
CA LEU A 60 14.07 -14.21 5.17
C LEU A 60 13.88 -15.31 6.24
N ILE A 61 14.30 -16.54 5.99
CA ILE A 61 14.12 -17.63 6.96
C ILE A 61 15.05 -17.42 8.15
N GLU A 62 16.32 -17.08 7.90
CA GLU A 62 17.26 -16.74 8.97
C GLU A 62 16.76 -15.52 9.78
N TYR A 63 16.18 -14.52 9.10
CA TYR A 63 15.56 -13.37 9.76
C TYR A 63 14.42 -13.80 10.68
N ILE A 64 13.45 -14.58 10.19
CA ILE A 64 12.31 -15.05 10.98
C ILE A 64 12.82 -15.86 12.18
N GLU A 65 13.74 -16.82 11.97
CA GLU A 65 14.26 -17.65 13.06
C GLU A 65 14.95 -16.84 14.18
N LYS A 66 15.59 -15.71 13.86
CA LYS A 66 16.17 -14.82 14.89
C LYS A 66 15.11 -14.21 15.80
N GLN A 67 13.90 -13.96 15.29
CA GLN A 67 12.78 -13.37 16.05
C GLN A 67 12.23 -14.32 17.12
N ARG A 68 12.48 -15.62 16.99
CA ARG A 68 12.08 -16.67 17.94
C ARG A 68 12.44 -16.34 19.39
N LYS A 69 13.58 -15.67 19.62
CA LYS A 69 14.07 -15.33 20.96
C LYS A 69 13.19 -14.32 21.70
N ALA A 70 12.39 -13.53 20.98
CA ALA A 70 11.56 -12.48 21.58
C ALA A 70 10.15 -12.97 21.98
N ILE A 71 9.71 -14.13 21.45
CA ILE A 71 8.33 -14.64 21.58
C ILE A 71 7.84 -14.66 23.03
N ASP A 72 8.71 -15.05 23.96
CA ASP A 72 8.35 -15.21 25.38
C ASP A 72 8.14 -13.88 26.11
N THR A 73 8.60 -12.77 25.53
CA THR A 73 8.66 -11.45 26.18
C THR A 73 7.72 -10.42 25.58
N VAL A 74 7.21 -10.67 24.38
CA VAL A 74 6.37 -9.73 23.64
C VAL A 74 4.89 -9.87 23.99
N CYS A 75 4.13 -8.77 23.94
CA CYS A 75 2.67 -8.83 24.03
C CYS A 75 2.04 -9.42 22.75
N THR A 76 0.74 -9.71 22.77
CA THR A 76 0.02 -10.20 21.57
C THR A 76 0.22 -9.31 20.35
N GLU A 77 0.08 -7.99 20.49
CA GLU A 77 0.17 -7.06 19.37
C GLU A 77 1.57 -7.06 18.75
N GLU A 78 2.60 -7.06 19.59
CA GLU A 78 3.99 -7.14 19.15
C GLU A 78 4.27 -8.47 18.45
N PHE A 79 3.77 -9.58 18.98
CA PHE A 79 3.88 -10.89 18.34
C PHE A 79 3.26 -10.91 16.94
N ILE A 80 2.05 -10.37 16.78
CA ILE A 80 1.38 -10.30 15.47
C ILE A 80 2.15 -9.37 14.52
N LEU A 81 2.64 -8.22 15.01
CA LEU A 81 3.48 -7.33 14.22
C LEU A 81 4.78 -7.98 13.75
N MET A 82 5.37 -8.89 14.55
CA MET A 82 6.53 -9.67 14.11
C MET A 82 6.20 -10.59 12.92
N LEU A 83 5.03 -11.25 12.93
CA LEU A 83 4.57 -12.09 11.81
C LEU A 83 4.22 -11.24 10.57
N VAL A 84 3.53 -10.12 10.77
CA VAL A 84 3.21 -9.16 9.69
C VAL A 84 4.49 -8.56 9.09
N ASP A 85 5.50 -8.24 9.91
CA ASP A 85 6.79 -7.79 9.43
C ASP A 85 7.48 -8.86 8.58
N ALA A 86 7.45 -10.12 8.98
CA ALA A 86 7.97 -11.22 8.17
C ALA A 86 7.24 -11.36 6.81
N LEU A 87 5.90 -11.24 6.79
CA LEU A 87 5.10 -11.24 5.56
C LEU A 87 5.45 -10.08 4.65
N ARG A 88 5.52 -8.85 5.17
CA ARG A 88 5.94 -7.66 4.41
C ARG A 88 7.39 -7.77 3.92
N ARG A 89 8.27 -8.40 4.71
CA ARG A 89 9.63 -8.75 4.28
C ARG A 89 9.67 -9.86 3.25
N CYS A 90 8.55 -10.42 2.80
CA CYS A 90 8.48 -11.17 1.55
C CYS A 90 8.53 -10.27 0.32
N ASN A 91 8.32 -8.95 0.49
CA ASN A 91 8.34 -7.95 -0.58
C ASN A 91 7.47 -8.39 -1.76
N ASP A 92 6.30 -8.91 -1.41
CA ASP A 92 5.29 -9.40 -2.31
C ASP A 92 3.96 -8.81 -1.84
N PRO A 93 3.28 -7.96 -2.64
CA PRO A 93 2.00 -7.37 -2.28
C PRO A 93 0.92 -8.42 -1.94
N HIS A 94 1.08 -9.67 -2.39
CA HIS A 94 0.15 -10.75 -2.15
C HIS A 94 0.43 -11.51 -0.83
N ASN A 95 1.56 -11.25 -0.18
CA ASN A 95 1.87 -11.79 1.14
C ASN A 95 1.45 -10.80 2.22
N THR A 96 0.14 -10.72 2.43
CA THR A 96 -0.49 -9.87 3.45
C THR A 96 -1.36 -10.70 4.37
N TYR A 97 -1.70 -10.16 5.55
CA TYR A 97 -2.80 -10.68 6.35
C TYR A 97 -4.13 -10.39 5.64
N ILE A 98 -5.14 -11.21 5.91
CA ILE A 98 -6.45 -11.09 5.26
C ILE A 98 -7.25 -9.97 5.94
N THR A 99 -7.97 -9.18 5.13
CA THR A 99 -8.90 -8.15 5.60
C THR A 99 -10.27 -8.33 4.94
N ASN A 100 -11.29 -7.66 5.48
CA ASN A 100 -12.63 -7.50 4.87
C ASN A 100 -13.42 -8.82 4.66
N ASP A 101 -14.35 -8.81 3.70
CA ASP A 101 -15.30 -9.90 3.40
C ASP A 101 -14.63 -11.27 3.15
N SER A 102 -13.39 -11.28 2.68
CA SER A 102 -12.61 -12.51 2.51
C SER A 102 -12.40 -13.26 3.82
N MET A 103 -12.43 -12.58 4.97
CA MET A 103 -12.35 -13.21 6.29
C MET A 103 -13.56 -14.10 6.55
N LEU A 104 -14.77 -13.65 6.16
CA LEU A 104 -15.98 -14.45 6.36
C LEU A 104 -15.94 -15.72 5.52
N ASP A 105 -15.42 -15.67 4.29
CA ASP A 105 -15.25 -16.88 3.48
C ASP A 105 -14.26 -17.86 4.13
N ILE A 106 -13.15 -17.35 4.68
CA ILE A 106 -12.11 -18.17 5.32
C ILE A 106 -12.61 -18.82 6.62
N PHE A 107 -13.45 -18.13 7.38
CA PHE A 107 -14.05 -18.66 8.59
C PHE A 107 -15.37 -19.38 8.34
N ASP A 108 -15.64 -19.87 7.12
CA ASP A 108 -16.87 -20.62 6.79
C ASP A 108 -18.16 -19.88 7.17
N LYS A 109 -18.17 -18.56 6.97
CA LYS A 109 -19.23 -17.60 7.35
C LYS A 109 -19.49 -17.49 8.86
N ASP A 110 -18.55 -17.95 9.70
CA ASP A 110 -18.58 -17.77 11.15
C ASP A 110 -18.29 -16.30 11.53
N THR A 111 -19.36 -15.55 11.77
CA THR A 111 -19.31 -14.12 12.12
C THR A 111 -18.64 -13.86 13.47
N ALA A 112 -18.69 -14.81 14.41
CA ALA A 112 -18.08 -14.64 15.72
C ALA A 112 -16.55 -14.72 15.61
N LYS A 113 -16.03 -15.67 14.83
CA LYS A 113 -14.58 -15.74 14.53
C LYS A 113 -14.10 -14.54 13.74
N ALA A 114 -14.84 -14.12 12.71
CA ALA A 114 -14.49 -12.95 11.93
C ALA A 114 -14.41 -11.67 12.80
N THR A 115 -15.42 -11.44 13.66
CA THR A 115 -15.44 -10.29 14.59
C THR A 115 -14.26 -10.35 15.57
N LYS A 116 -13.95 -11.55 16.10
CA LYS A 116 -12.80 -11.73 17.01
C LYS A 116 -11.48 -11.38 16.32
N TYR A 117 -11.29 -11.81 15.08
CA TYR A 117 -10.10 -11.51 14.28
C TYR A 117 -10.01 -10.00 13.96
N GLU A 118 -11.11 -9.37 13.56
CA GLU A 118 -11.15 -7.93 13.25
C GLU A 118 -10.79 -7.07 14.47
N ASN A 119 -11.32 -7.40 15.64
CA ASN A 119 -10.96 -6.73 16.90
C ASN A 119 -9.47 -6.87 17.22
N LEU A 120 -8.89 -8.06 16.98
CA LEU A 120 -7.47 -8.30 17.19
C LEU A 120 -6.61 -7.45 16.25
N MET A 121 -6.95 -7.40 14.96
CA MET A 121 -6.21 -6.60 13.98
C MET A 121 -6.35 -5.10 14.24
N THR A 122 -7.52 -4.64 14.72
CA THR A 122 -7.72 -3.25 15.14
C THR A 122 -6.78 -2.88 16.29
N ALA A 123 -6.67 -3.73 17.32
CA ALA A 123 -5.73 -3.50 18.43
C ALA A 123 -4.26 -3.46 17.96
N VAL A 124 -3.90 -4.31 17.00
CA VAL A 124 -2.57 -4.31 16.36
C VAL A 124 -2.30 -3.00 15.64
N ASP A 125 -3.26 -2.49 14.88
CA ASP A 125 -3.12 -1.23 14.13
C ASP A 125 -3.02 0.00 15.08
N GLU A 126 -3.78 0.00 16.17
CA GLU A 126 -3.68 1.01 17.23
C GLU A 126 -2.31 0.99 17.93
N TYR A 127 -1.80 -0.22 18.22
CA TYR A 127 -0.46 -0.40 18.79
C TYR A 127 0.62 0.11 17.84
N LEU A 128 0.55 -0.28 16.55
CA LEU A 128 1.47 0.19 15.52
C LEU A 128 1.46 1.71 15.41
N THR A 129 0.28 2.32 15.40
CA THR A 129 0.13 3.78 15.37
C THR A 129 0.82 4.45 16.57
N THR A 130 0.72 3.84 17.75
CA THR A 130 1.37 4.34 18.96
C THR A 130 2.89 4.25 18.89
N VAL A 131 3.42 3.16 18.34
CA VAL A 131 4.87 3.01 18.09
C VAL A 131 5.35 4.03 17.06
N MET A 132 4.61 4.22 15.97
CA MET A 132 4.96 5.16 14.91
C MET A 132 4.97 6.62 15.36
N LYS A 133 4.00 7.03 16.20
CA LYS A 133 3.96 8.40 16.76
C LYS A 133 5.19 8.74 17.58
N LYS A 134 5.87 7.75 18.17
CA LYS A 134 7.12 7.97 18.92
C LYS A 134 8.33 8.24 18.02
N GLU A 135 8.23 8.01 16.72
CA GLU A 135 9.38 8.11 15.80
C GLU A 135 9.48 9.47 15.07
N ASP A 136 8.68 10.48 15.45
CA ASP A 136 8.64 11.86 14.91
C ASP A 136 8.67 11.90 13.36
N ARG A 137 7.64 11.31 12.73
CA ARG A 137 7.56 11.19 11.28
C ARG A 137 6.32 11.83 10.70
N GLU A 138 6.49 12.43 9.52
CA GLU A 138 5.40 13.04 8.76
C GLU A 138 5.30 12.44 7.36
N ARG A 139 4.06 12.10 6.99
CA ARG A 139 3.68 11.51 5.70
C ARG A 139 3.56 12.63 4.66
N MET A 140 4.29 12.52 3.55
CA MET A 140 4.35 13.55 2.51
C MET A 140 3.96 13.01 1.13
N PRO A 141 3.06 13.69 0.38
CA PRO A 141 2.55 13.24 -0.92
C PRO A 141 3.56 13.43 -2.06
N LEU A 142 4.73 12.80 -1.96
CA LEU A 142 5.81 12.86 -2.94
C LEU A 142 5.85 11.55 -3.76
N TYR A 143 5.43 11.64 -5.03
CA TYR A 143 5.23 10.50 -5.91
C TYR A 143 6.46 10.36 -6.79
N LEU A 144 7.17 9.24 -6.68
CA LEU A 144 8.51 9.08 -7.23
C LEU A 144 8.57 8.02 -8.35
N PHE A 145 9.23 8.39 -9.44
CA PHE A 145 9.65 7.49 -10.51
C PHE A 145 11.13 7.17 -10.35
N TYR A 146 11.45 5.90 -10.19
CA TYR A 146 12.83 5.44 -10.18
C TYR A 146 13.35 5.23 -11.60
N SER A 147 14.49 5.83 -11.93
CA SER A 147 15.19 5.57 -13.19
C SER A 147 16.69 5.75 -13.03
N GLY A 148 17.45 4.71 -13.41
CA GLY A 148 18.91 4.81 -13.49
C GLY A 148 19.58 5.18 -12.17
N GLY A 149 19.05 4.75 -11.03
CA GLY A 149 19.60 5.09 -9.72
C GLY A 149 18.99 6.32 -9.05
N GLU A 150 18.16 7.06 -9.78
CA GLU A 150 17.69 8.38 -9.40
C GLU A 150 16.16 8.39 -9.29
N TYR A 151 15.63 9.37 -8.55
CA TYR A 151 14.19 9.51 -8.31
C TYR A 151 13.67 10.82 -8.89
N TYR A 152 12.53 10.73 -9.58
CA TYR A 152 11.92 11.86 -10.26
C TYR A 152 10.49 12.04 -9.82
N SER A 153 10.03 13.28 -9.67
CA SER A 153 8.64 13.55 -9.33
C SER A 153 7.73 13.14 -10.51
N ILE A 154 6.75 12.27 -10.25
CA ILE A 154 5.84 11.77 -11.30
C ILE A 154 4.83 12.84 -11.69
N GLY A 155 4.41 13.69 -10.75
CA GLY A 155 3.46 14.76 -10.97
C GLY A 155 3.93 16.06 -10.33
N LYS A 156 3.21 17.15 -10.61
CA LYS A 156 3.45 18.43 -9.94
C LYS A 156 2.88 18.38 -8.52
N LEU A 157 3.75 18.28 -7.52
CA LEU A 157 3.37 18.50 -6.12
C LEU A 157 3.28 20.00 -5.87
N ALA A 158 2.11 20.49 -5.48
CA ALA A 158 1.87 21.89 -5.21
C ALA A 158 1.25 22.09 -3.82
N VAL A 159 1.64 23.15 -3.13
CA VAL A 159 0.92 23.64 -1.94
C VAL A 159 0.02 24.78 -2.39
N ALA A 160 -1.28 24.59 -2.22
CA ALA A 160 -2.29 25.56 -2.58
C ALA A 160 -3.06 26.04 -1.35
N ASP A 161 -3.46 27.30 -1.34
CA ASP A 161 -4.48 27.77 -0.41
C ASP A 161 -5.81 27.07 -0.71
N ARG A 162 -6.46 26.53 0.32
CA ARG A 162 -7.65 25.67 0.15
C ARG A 162 -8.86 26.43 -0.37
N LEU A 163 -9.01 27.71 -0.01
CA LEU A 163 -10.17 28.51 -0.36
C LEU A 163 -10.03 29.17 -1.73
N SER A 164 -8.87 29.76 -2.00
CA SER A 164 -8.60 30.47 -3.26
C SER A 164 -8.02 29.58 -4.36
N GLY A 165 -7.44 28.44 -4.00
CA GLY A 165 -6.76 27.54 -4.92
C GLY A 165 -5.42 28.08 -5.47
N ILE A 166 -4.95 29.22 -4.97
CA ILE A 166 -3.69 29.83 -5.39
C ILE A 166 -2.53 28.94 -4.95
N VAL A 167 -1.67 28.55 -5.89
CA VAL A 167 -0.46 27.76 -5.63
C VAL A 167 0.63 28.68 -5.10
N ALA A 168 1.07 28.43 -3.87
CA ALA A 168 2.14 29.18 -3.22
C ALA A 168 3.52 28.70 -3.68
N ASP A 169 3.69 27.39 -3.81
CA ASP A 169 4.94 26.76 -4.26
C ASP A 169 4.65 25.38 -4.88
N SER A 170 5.57 24.87 -5.70
CA SER A 170 5.44 23.54 -6.30
C SER A 170 6.76 22.91 -6.73
N ILE A 171 6.81 21.59 -6.67
CA ILE A 171 7.80 20.76 -7.35
C ILE A 171 7.25 20.39 -8.74
N PRO A 172 7.95 20.72 -9.83
CA PRO A 172 7.54 20.33 -11.17
C PRO A 172 7.56 18.81 -11.39
N GLN A 173 6.68 18.33 -12.27
CA GLN A 173 6.79 16.98 -12.83
C GLN A 173 8.15 16.80 -13.52
N GLY A 174 8.78 15.64 -13.31
CA GLY A 174 10.09 15.29 -13.83
C GLY A 174 11.26 15.89 -13.06
N ALA A 175 11.02 16.65 -11.98
CA ALA A 175 12.09 17.13 -11.11
C ALA A 175 12.82 15.96 -10.44
N LYS A 176 14.15 15.94 -10.51
CA LYS A 176 14.98 14.95 -9.82
C LYS A 176 15.02 15.28 -8.34
N ILE A 177 14.54 14.38 -7.49
CA ILE A 177 14.56 14.57 -6.05
C ILE A 177 15.94 14.17 -5.51
N ILE A 178 16.59 15.08 -4.80
CA ILE A 178 17.94 14.90 -4.26
C ILE A 178 17.86 14.48 -2.78
N SER A 179 17.12 15.25 -1.97
CA SER A 179 17.01 15.02 -0.54
C SER A 179 15.67 15.44 0.03
N VAL A 180 15.26 14.80 1.13
CA VAL A 180 14.07 15.12 1.92
C VAL A 180 14.48 15.22 3.38
N GLY A 181 14.11 16.32 4.06
CA GLY A 181 14.47 16.58 5.45
C GLY A 181 15.98 16.67 5.68
N GLY A 182 16.72 17.20 4.70
CA GLY A 182 18.19 17.27 4.75
C GLY A 182 18.92 15.95 4.47
N GLU A 183 18.20 14.87 4.18
CA GLU A 183 18.78 13.56 3.94
C GLU A 183 18.65 13.09 2.50
N PRO A 184 19.68 12.45 1.91
CA PRO A 184 19.59 11.90 0.55
C PRO A 184 18.35 11.02 0.38
N ILE A 185 17.65 11.15 -0.75
CA ILE A 185 16.39 10.44 -0.98
C ILE A 185 16.54 8.91 -0.83
N ASP A 186 17.68 8.35 -1.24
CA ASP A 186 17.99 6.93 -1.03
C ASP A 186 17.98 6.52 0.44
N SER A 187 18.54 7.36 1.33
CA SER A 187 18.57 7.09 2.77
C SER A 187 17.18 7.14 3.39
N VAL A 188 16.36 8.09 2.93
CA VAL A 188 14.96 8.21 3.35
C VAL A 188 14.18 6.97 2.95
N LEU A 189 14.29 6.53 1.69
CA LEU A 189 13.61 5.34 1.18
C LEU A 189 14.14 4.04 1.79
N GLN A 190 15.45 3.95 2.05
CA GLN A 190 16.04 2.78 2.72
C GLN A 190 15.58 2.67 4.18
N ARG A 191 15.30 3.77 4.87
CA ARG A 191 14.62 3.71 6.17
C ARG A 191 13.20 3.20 6.02
N SER A 192 12.43 3.75 5.09
CA SER A 192 11.09 3.24 4.80
C SER A 192 11.09 1.74 4.48
N TRP A 193 12.15 1.23 3.84
CA TRP A 193 12.38 -0.21 3.63
C TRP A 193 12.60 -0.97 4.93
N LYS A 194 13.46 -0.47 5.82
CA LYS A 194 13.72 -1.12 7.12
C LYS A 194 12.46 -1.21 7.98
N LEU A 195 11.60 -0.20 7.86
CA LEU A 195 10.33 -0.04 8.57
C LEU A 195 9.15 -0.68 7.81
N ASN A 196 9.43 -1.19 6.60
CA ASN A 196 8.60 -2.16 5.91
C ASN A 196 7.21 -1.63 5.53
N PHE A 197 7.12 -0.35 5.17
CA PHE A 197 5.84 0.31 4.88
C PHE A 197 5.27 -0.01 3.50
N THR A 198 6.09 -0.50 2.57
CA THR A 198 5.72 -0.56 1.15
C THR A 198 6.39 -1.73 0.42
N ASN A 199 5.92 -2.03 -0.79
CA ASN A 199 6.58 -2.98 -1.68
C ASN A 199 7.65 -2.26 -2.51
N PHE A 200 8.82 -2.89 -2.65
CA PHE A 200 9.95 -2.34 -3.36
C PHE A 200 10.32 -3.24 -4.54
N SER A 201 11.01 -2.67 -5.51
CA SER A 201 11.72 -3.40 -6.53
C SER A 201 13.23 -3.37 -6.25
N TRP A 202 13.98 -4.16 -7.01
CA TRP A 202 15.42 -4.30 -6.83
C TRP A 202 16.18 -3.82 -8.08
N ASP A 203 17.09 -2.85 -7.91
CA ASP A 203 18.00 -2.47 -8.98
C ASP A 203 19.15 -3.47 -9.01
N LYS A 204 19.14 -4.35 -10.02
CA LYS A 204 20.16 -5.39 -10.21
C LYS A 204 21.53 -4.83 -10.61
N VAL A 205 21.58 -3.63 -11.20
CA VAL A 205 22.83 -2.98 -11.62
C VAL A 205 23.49 -2.28 -10.44
N ARG A 206 22.69 -1.62 -9.60
CA ARG A 206 23.18 -0.84 -8.44
C ARG A 206 23.10 -1.58 -7.10
N HIS A 207 22.53 -2.78 -7.08
CA HIS A 207 22.35 -3.61 -5.89
C HIS A 207 21.65 -2.88 -4.72
N LYS A 208 20.57 -2.14 -5.01
CA LYS A 208 19.77 -1.43 -4.00
C LYS A 208 18.26 -1.62 -4.18
N PRO A 209 17.47 -1.61 -3.09
CA PRO A 209 16.01 -1.54 -3.19
C PRO A 209 15.58 -0.15 -3.67
N TYR A 210 14.46 -0.07 -4.37
CA TYR A 210 13.85 1.19 -4.80
C TYR A 210 12.31 1.06 -4.85
N TRP A 211 11.60 2.19 -4.82
CA TRP A 211 10.13 2.19 -4.98
C TRP A 211 9.72 2.00 -6.43
N ALA A 212 8.97 0.93 -6.70
CA ALA A 212 8.30 0.76 -7.97
C ALA A 212 7.08 1.69 -8.02
N VAL A 213 6.79 2.22 -9.20
CA VAL A 213 5.82 3.29 -9.50
C VAL A 213 4.35 2.89 -9.24
N THR A 214 4.09 1.77 -8.58
CA THR A 214 2.79 1.08 -8.67
C THR A 214 1.70 1.72 -7.83
N THR A 215 2.06 2.42 -6.76
CA THR A 215 1.12 3.07 -5.85
C THR A 215 1.76 4.36 -5.38
N GLY A 216 1.03 5.45 -5.52
CA GLY A 216 1.49 6.77 -5.13
C GLY A 216 1.64 6.91 -3.62
N GLU A 217 2.72 6.36 -3.09
CA GLU A 217 2.94 6.24 -1.66
C GLU A 217 3.74 7.42 -1.13
N GLU A 218 3.35 7.89 0.05
CA GLU A 218 4.01 9.01 0.68
C GLU A 218 5.38 8.67 1.24
N VAL A 219 6.28 9.63 1.10
CA VAL A 219 7.60 9.61 1.74
C VAL A 219 7.44 10.08 3.19
N TRP A 220 8.19 9.46 4.10
CA TRP A 220 8.22 9.83 5.51
C TRP A 220 9.44 10.70 5.80
N GLY A 221 9.21 11.96 6.16
CA GLY A 221 10.23 12.91 6.63
C GLY A 221 10.34 12.94 8.16
N ARG A 222 11.44 13.51 8.69
CA ARG A 222 11.65 13.70 10.14
C ARG A 222 11.84 15.19 10.44
N HIS A 223 10.94 15.82 11.18
CA HIS A 223 11.10 17.19 11.67
C HIS A 223 10.22 17.47 12.89
N ASP A 224 10.77 18.19 13.86
CA ASP A 224 10.12 18.51 15.14
C ASP A 224 9.04 19.60 15.00
N ASP A 225 9.06 20.38 13.91
CA ASP A 225 8.16 21.53 13.68
C ASP A 225 7.10 21.27 12.58
N GLY A 226 7.05 20.05 12.06
CA GLY A 226 6.15 19.62 10.98
C GLY A 226 6.45 20.22 9.59
N ALA A 227 7.62 20.86 9.40
CA ALA A 227 8.06 21.34 8.10
C ALA A 227 9.14 20.40 7.54
N VAL A 228 9.06 20.03 6.26
CA VAL A 228 10.05 19.16 5.63
C VAL A 228 10.59 19.80 4.35
N ASP A 229 11.91 19.93 4.30
CA ASP A 229 12.63 20.44 3.15
C ASP A 229 12.76 19.37 2.05
N ILE A 230 12.35 19.70 0.83
CA ILE A 230 12.58 18.87 -0.36
C ILE A 230 13.53 19.61 -1.29
N VAL A 231 14.74 19.07 -1.49
CA VAL A 231 15.71 19.60 -2.44
C VAL A 231 15.60 18.82 -3.73
N TYR A 232 15.49 19.52 -4.85
CA TYR A 232 15.31 18.92 -6.16
C TYR A 232 16.11 19.67 -7.24
N GLU A 233 16.47 18.96 -8.30
CA GLU A 233 17.03 19.52 -9.52
C GLU A 233 15.97 19.56 -10.62
N TYR A 234 15.83 20.70 -11.28
CA TYR A 234 14.94 20.84 -12.43
C TYR A 234 15.57 21.78 -13.46
N LYS A 235 15.71 21.30 -14.70
CA LYS A 235 16.35 22.03 -15.81
C LYS A 235 17.76 22.54 -15.47
N GLY A 236 18.54 21.74 -14.73
CA GLY A 236 19.91 22.06 -14.32
C GLY A 236 20.04 23.00 -13.13
N GLU A 237 18.93 23.43 -12.52
CA GLU A 237 18.95 24.26 -11.32
C GLU A 237 18.56 23.46 -10.08
N ILE A 238 19.32 23.63 -9.00
CA ILE A 238 18.97 23.09 -7.68
C ILE A 238 18.04 24.07 -6.98
N ARG A 239 16.89 23.57 -6.51
CA ARG A 239 15.85 24.33 -5.84
C ARG A 239 15.42 23.61 -4.57
N LYS A 240 14.75 24.36 -3.70
CA LYS A 240 14.23 23.87 -2.43
C LYS A 240 12.75 24.20 -2.33
N PHE A 241 11.95 23.22 -1.93
CA PHE A 241 10.53 23.33 -1.63
C PHE A 241 10.32 22.98 -0.16
N ILE A 242 9.47 23.73 0.54
CA ILE A 242 9.18 23.46 1.96
C ILE A 242 7.76 22.91 2.05
N TYR A 243 7.65 21.65 2.42
CA TYR A 243 6.39 21.02 2.76
C TYR A 243 6.02 21.35 4.20
N LYS A 244 4.82 21.88 4.46
CA LYS A 244 4.31 22.04 5.82
C LYS A 244 2.79 21.92 5.81
N LEU A 245 2.26 20.93 6.52
CA LEU A 245 0.82 20.83 6.76
C LEU A 245 0.41 22.01 7.67
N THR A 246 -0.31 22.97 7.10
CA THR A 246 -0.80 24.16 7.81
C THR A 246 -2.29 24.30 7.60
N ASP A 247 -3.01 24.73 8.65
CA ASP A 247 -4.44 24.97 8.57
C ASP A 247 -4.76 25.94 7.42
N GLY A 248 -5.73 25.55 6.58
CA GLY A 248 -6.14 26.32 5.40
C GLY A 248 -5.32 26.08 4.13
N LYS A 249 -4.25 25.29 4.18
CA LYS A 249 -3.53 24.84 2.97
C LYS A 249 -3.86 23.39 2.65
N GLU A 250 -3.84 23.06 1.37
CA GLU A 250 -3.94 21.69 0.88
C GLU A 250 -2.82 21.38 -0.11
N THR A 251 -2.39 20.12 -0.10
CA THR A 251 -1.41 19.61 -1.05
C THR A 251 -2.15 19.03 -2.24
N ARG A 252 -1.84 19.55 -3.42
CA ARG A 252 -2.41 19.09 -4.69
C ARG A 252 -1.33 18.39 -5.50
N LEU A 253 -1.66 17.20 -5.97
CA LEU A 253 -0.93 16.57 -7.06
C LEU A 253 -1.64 16.90 -8.35
N ALA A 254 -0.98 17.67 -9.20
CA ALA A 254 -1.48 17.99 -10.53
C ALA A 254 -0.61 17.33 -11.60
N GLY A 255 -1.23 16.78 -12.63
CA GLY A 255 -0.50 16.33 -13.83
C GLY A 255 0.57 15.27 -13.58
N GLY A 256 0.18 14.08 -13.12
CA GLY A 256 1.12 12.95 -13.16
C GLY A 256 0.81 11.76 -12.27
N ALA A 257 0.08 11.90 -11.15
CA ALA A 257 -0.13 10.77 -10.24
C ALA A 257 -0.75 9.56 -10.97
N TYR A 258 -1.68 9.83 -11.90
CA TYR A 258 -2.15 8.89 -12.91
C TYR A 258 -2.50 9.73 -14.13
N PHE A 259 -1.99 9.42 -15.33
CA PHE A 259 -2.50 10.08 -16.54
C PHE A 259 -4.03 9.92 -16.70
N PHE A 260 -4.64 8.99 -15.96
CA PHE A 260 -6.08 8.77 -15.86
C PHE A 260 -6.39 8.35 -14.41
N ASN A 261 -6.81 9.29 -13.55
CA ASN A 261 -7.14 9.08 -12.13
C ASN A 261 -8.33 8.13 -11.90
N ASP A 262 -9.00 7.70 -12.95
CA ASP A 262 -10.11 6.77 -12.86
C ASP A 262 -9.64 5.35 -13.21
N TRP A 263 -9.41 4.56 -12.17
CA TRP A 263 -9.08 3.13 -12.26
C TRP A 263 -10.20 2.33 -12.95
N SER A 264 -11.40 2.90 -13.09
CA SER A 264 -12.59 2.20 -13.58
C SER A 264 -12.84 2.30 -15.09
N VAL A 265 -12.20 3.25 -15.81
CA VAL A 265 -12.53 3.48 -17.23
C VAL A 265 -11.45 2.90 -18.14
N GLY A 266 -11.64 1.62 -18.50
CA GLY A 266 -11.00 1.07 -19.69
C GLY A 266 -11.33 1.90 -20.93
N TYR A 267 -10.47 1.85 -21.95
CA TYR A 267 -10.73 2.54 -23.22
C TYR A 267 -10.32 1.68 -24.41
N VAL A 268 -11.16 1.64 -25.44
CA VAL A 268 -10.91 0.91 -26.68
C VAL A 268 -11.30 1.79 -27.84
N ASP A 269 -10.42 1.91 -28.83
CA ASP A 269 -10.75 2.62 -30.06
C ASP A 269 -9.97 2.08 -31.26
N TYR A 270 -10.50 2.34 -32.44
CA TYR A 270 -9.87 1.96 -33.70
C TYR A 270 -9.52 3.21 -34.50
N PHE A 271 -8.23 3.34 -34.82
CA PHE A 271 -7.67 4.41 -35.63
C PHE A 271 -7.56 3.96 -37.09
N PRO A 272 -8.42 4.45 -38.01
CA PRO A 272 -8.51 3.92 -39.37
C PRO A 272 -7.28 4.16 -40.22
N GLU A 273 -6.67 5.34 -40.11
CA GLU A 273 -5.50 5.74 -40.90
C GLU A 273 -4.30 4.81 -40.64
N SER A 274 -4.08 4.44 -39.38
CA SER A 274 -3.01 3.56 -38.95
C SER A 274 -3.42 2.09 -38.86
N LYS A 275 -4.69 1.75 -39.12
CA LYS A 275 -5.26 0.41 -38.93
C LYS A 275 -4.97 -0.16 -37.54
N LEU A 276 -5.06 0.69 -36.52
CA LEU A 276 -4.64 0.38 -35.16
C LEU A 276 -5.87 0.21 -34.26
N LEU A 277 -5.99 -0.94 -33.61
CA LEU A 277 -6.88 -1.10 -32.46
C LEU A 277 -6.08 -0.82 -31.18
N TYR A 278 -6.45 0.22 -30.46
CA TYR A 278 -5.83 0.59 -29.18
C TYR A 278 -6.74 0.17 -28.03
N ILE A 279 -6.14 -0.45 -27.01
CA ILE A 279 -6.82 -0.96 -25.83
C ILE A 279 -6.05 -0.47 -24.61
N ARG A 280 -6.63 0.45 -23.86
CA ARG A 280 -6.12 0.91 -22.57
C ARG A 280 -6.77 0.09 -21.46
N LEU A 281 -5.93 -0.67 -20.75
CA LEU A 281 -6.33 -1.54 -19.65
C LEU A 281 -5.70 -1.00 -18.34
N PRO A 282 -6.33 -0.03 -17.65
CA PRO A 282 -5.82 0.54 -16.40
C PRO A 282 -5.90 -0.41 -15.22
N GLN A 283 -6.84 -1.35 -15.21
CA GLN A 283 -6.97 -2.40 -14.21
C GLN A 283 -7.70 -3.61 -14.81
N MET A 284 -7.41 -4.81 -14.31
CA MET A 284 -8.10 -6.04 -14.70
C MET A 284 -9.38 -6.26 -13.88
N ALA A 285 -10.35 -5.34 -13.97
CA ALA A 285 -11.60 -5.39 -13.19
C ALA A 285 -12.87 -5.65 -14.01
N ASN A 286 -12.95 -5.16 -15.27
CA ASN A 286 -14.21 -5.16 -16.05
C ASN A 286 -14.06 -5.91 -17.38
N LYS A 287 -14.13 -7.24 -17.34
CA LYS A 287 -14.01 -8.09 -18.54
C LYS A 287 -15.03 -7.72 -19.62
N ASP A 288 -16.29 -7.59 -19.24
CA ASP A 288 -17.40 -7.47 -20.18
C ASP A 288 -17.35 -6.18 -20.99
N PHE A 289 -16.89 -5.08 -20.38
CA PHE A 289 -16.62 -3.83 -21.08
C PHE A 289 -15.64 -4.04 -22.25
N TYR A 290 -14.48 -4.66 -22.00
CA TYR A 290 -13.46 -4.81 -23.04
C TYR A 290 -13.92 -5.71 -24.18
N LEU A 291 -14.56 -6.84 -23.85
CA LEU A 291 -15.10 -7.76 -24.86
C LEU A 291 -16.09 -7.02 -25.78
N LYS A 292 -17.03 -6.28 -25.19
CA LYS A 292 -18.04 -5.51 -25.93
C LYS A 292 -17.40 -4.44 -26.82
N GLU A 293 -16.48 -3.64 -26.29
CA GLU A 293 -15.88 -2.54 -27.05
C GLU A 293 -14.91 -3.02 -28.12
N ILE A 294 -14.12 -4.09 -27.87
CA ILE A 294 -13.25 -4.69 -28.88
C ILE A 294 -14.07 -5.18 -30.08
N ILE A 295 -15.18 -5.88 -29.83
CA ILE A 295 -16.09 -6.33 -30.89
C ILE A 295 -16.69 -5.12 -31.62
N ALA A 296 -17.28 -4.17 -30.88
CA ALA A 296 -17.95 -3.02 -31.47
C ALA A 296 -17.00 -2.14 -32.31
N LYS A 297 -15.75 -1.97 -31.88
CA LYS A 297 -14.78 -1.10 -32.55
C LYS A 297 -13.91 -1.82 -33.57
N GLY A 298 -13.75 -3.14 -33.48
CA GLY A 298 -12.85 -3.92 -34.32
C GLY A 298 -13.51 -4.76 -35.41
N THR A 299 -14.73 -5.26 -35.20
CA THR A 299 -15.38 -6.18 -36.15
C THR A 299 -15.59 -5.53 -37.52
N GLY A 300 -15.20 -6.23 -38.58
CA GLY A 300 -15.34 -5.78 -39.97
C GLY A 300 -14.33 -4.71 -40.41
N LYS A 301 -13.37 -4.32 -39.54
CA LYS A 301 -12.33 -3.34 -39.87
C LYS A 301 -10.99 -4.02 -40.18
N PRO A 302 -10.20 -3.50 -41.13
CA PRO A 302 -8.87 -4.03 -41.42
C PRO A 302 -7.88 -3.63 -40.31
N ILE A 303 -7.69 -4.49 -39.32
CA ILE A 303 -6.73 -4.26 -38.22
C ILE A 303 -5.34 -4.74 -38.64
N GLY A 304 -4.39 -3.82 -38.69
CA GLY A 304 -2.97 -4.12 -38.97
C GLY A 304 -2.12 -4.22 -37.71
N LYS A 305 -2.52 -3.56 -36.62
CA LYS A 305 -1.81 -3.57 -35.33
C LYS A 305 -2.80 -3.50 -34.17
N VAL A 306 -2.44 -4.13 -33.05
CA VAL A 306 -3.13 -3.98 -31.76
C VAL A 306 -2.12 -3.46 -30.75
N VAL A 307 -2.47 -2.42 -30.01
CA VAL A 307 -1.68 -1.92 -28.88
C VAL A 307 -2.50 -2.09 -27.62
N ILE A 308 -1.98 -2.89 -26.69
CA ILE A 308 -2.55 -3.05 -25.34
C ILE A 308 -1.68 -2.25 -24.38
N ASP A 309 -2.24 -1.17 -23.86
CA ASP A 309 -1.57 -0.28 -22.92
C ASP A 309 -1.90 -0.66 -21.47
N ILE A 310 -0.95 -1.38 -20.86
CA ILE A 310 -0.99 -1.85 -19.47
C ILE A 310 -0.14 -0.99 -18.53
N ARG A 311 0.31 0.20 -18.97
CA ARG A 311 1.12 1.06 -18.09
C ARG A 311 0.33 1.42 -16.83
N ASN A 312 0.97 1.33 -15.67
CA ASN A 312 0.36 1.55 -14.35
C ASN A 312 -0.86 0.65 -14.05
N ASN A 313 -0.95 -0.53 -14.68
CA ASN A 313 -1.97 -1.51 -14.33
C ASN A 313 -1.46 -2.38 -13.17
N PRO A 314 -2.14 -2.39 -12.00
CA PRO A 314 -1.70 -3.13 -10.82
C PRO A 314 -2.02 -4.64 -10.92
N GLY A 315 -2.72 -5.06 -11.99
CA GLY A 315 -3.31 -6.38 -12.15
C GLY A 315 -4.81 -6.39 -11.83
N GLY A 316 -5.27 -7.51 -11.30
CA GLY A 316 -6.67 -7.81 -11.01
C GLY A 316 -7.02 -9.23 -11.44
N ALA A 317 -8.23 -9.46 -11.95
CA ALA A 317 -8.70 -10.80 -12.28
C ALA A 317 -8.11 -11.31 -13.62
N ASP A 318 -7.50 -12.48 -13.59
CA ASP A 318 -6.90 -13.12 -14.78
C ASP A 318 -7.89 -13.31 -15.94
N GLY A 319 -9.16 -13.56 -15.61
CA GLY A 319 -10.22 -13.72 -16.60
C GLY A 319 -10.39 -12.51 -17.53
N VAL A 320 -9.96 -11.31 -17.12
CA VAL A 320 -10.03 -10.10 -17.95
C VAL A 320 -9.02 -10.14 -19.09
N TRP A 321 -7.73 -10.32 -18.80
CA TRP A 321 -6.71 -10.35 -19.84
C TRP A 321 -6.86 -11.58 -20.74
N MET A 322 -7.25 -12.73 -20.16
CA MET A 322 -7.55 -13.94 -20.93
C MET A 322 -8.71 -13.69 -21.90
N GLY A 323 -9.77 -13.01 -21.43
CA GLY A 323 -10.92 -12.64 -22.25
C GLY A 323 -10.56 -11.69 -23.39
N ILE A 324 -9.72 -10.69 -23.13
CA ILE A 324 -9.21 -9.77 -24.15
C ILE A 324 -8.44 -10.54 -25.23
N LEU A 325 -7.46 -11.36 -24.84
CA LEU A 325 -6.65 -12.12 -25.80
C LEU A 325 -7.51 -13.08 -26.63
N LYS A 326 -8.47 -13.76 -26.01
CA LYS A 326 -9.42 -14.65 -26.70
C LYS A 326 -10.34 -13.91 -27.69
N THR A 327 -10.56 -12.61 -27.49
CA THR A 327 -11.37 -11.80 -28.42
C THR A 327 -10.54 -11.32 -29.62
N LEU A 328 -9.22 -11.26 -29.48
CA LEU A 328 -8.29 -10.77 -30.50
C LEU A 328 -7.72 -11.88 -31.40
N ILE A 329 -7.61 -13.11 -30.87
CA ILE A 329 -7.01 -14.29 -31.51
C ILE A 329 -8.11 -15.28 -31.88
#